data_AF-A0A1H6E928-F1
#
_entry.id   AF-A0A1H6E928-F1
#
_cell.length_a   1.000
_cell.length_b   1.000
_cell.length_c   1.000
_cell.angle_alpha   90.00
_cell.angle_beta   90.00
_cell.angle_gamma   90.00
#
_symmetry.space_group_name_H-M   'P 1'
#
loop_
_entity.id
_entity.type
_entity.pdbx_description
1 polymer ?
#
loop_
_entity_poly.entity_id
_entity_poly.type
_entity_poly.pdbx_seq_one_letter_code
_entity_poly.pdbx_strand_id
1 'polypeptide(L)' 'MYSVEDASAMAVLRIRYPQALIIPMSCGMWVGHTCVGLTRAESPGQLDERLAEIYAEPCPVIPLRGSNGG' A
#
# COMPACT_ATOMS: atom_id res chain seq x y z
N MET A 1 -6.21 10.40 18.64
CA MET A 1 -6.33 9.02 19.15
C MET A 1 -6.99 8.24 18.03
N TYR A 2 -6.32 7.24 17.46
CA TYR A 2 -6.88 6.46 16.35
C TYR A 2 -7.89 5.45 16.90
N SER A 3 -9.00 5.25 16.19
CA SER A 3 -10.02 4.29 16.60
C SER A 3 -9.51 2.85 16.42
N VAL A 4 -10.07 1.89 17.15
CA VAL A 4 -9.77 0.45 16.97
C VAL A 4 -10.06 0.00 15.53
N GLU A 5 -11.08 0.60 14.92
CA GLU A 5 -11.45 0.38 13.51
C GLU A 5 -10.35 0.85 12.54
N ASP A 6 -9.71 2.00 12.82
CA ASP A 6 -8.57 2.48 12.03
C ASP A 6 -7.37 1.55 12.18
N ALA A 7 -7.10 1.05 13.38
CA ALA A 7 -6.01 0.10 13.60
C ALA A 7 -6.21 -1.22 12.82
N SER A 8 -7.44 -1.72 12.79
CA SER A 8 -7.82 -2.91 12.03
C SER A 8 -7.68 -2.69 10.52
N ALA A 9 -8.22 -1.58 10.00
CA ALA A 9 -8.15 -1.25 8.59
C ALA A 9 -6.69 -1.05 8.11
N MET A 10 -5.87 -0.39 8.91
CA MET A 10 -4.44 -0.22 8.64
C MET A 10 -3.71 -1.57 8.57
N ALA A 11 -4.02 -2.51 9.46
CA ALA A 11 -3.41 -3.84 9.45
C ALA A 11 -3.76 -4.61 8.16
N VAL A 12 -5.04 -4.60 7.76
CA VAL A 12 -5.49 -5.24 6.51
C VAL A 12 -4.78 -4.67 5.29
N LEU A 13 -4.74 -3.34 5.17
CA LEU A 13 -4.09 -2.67 4.04
C LEU A 13 -2.58 -2.94 3.99
N ARG A 14 -1.89 -2.99 5.13
CA ARG A 14 -0.47 -3.33 5.22
C ARG A 14 -0.15 -4.76 4.81
N ILE A 15 -1.03 -5.70 5.13
CA ILE A 15 -0.89 -7.11 4.71
C ILE A 15 -1.09 -7.23 3.20
N ARG A 16 -2.09 -6.53 2.65
CA ARG A 16 -2.42 -6.60 1.23
C ARG A 16 -1.40 -5.87 0.34
N TYR A 17 -0.89 -4.73 0.80
CA TYR A 17 0.03 -3.88 0.05
C TYR A 17 1.33 -3.65 0.85
N PRO A 18 2.18 -4.68 1.00
CA PRO A 18 3.40 -4.57 1.79
C PRO A 18 4.42 -3.56 1.19
N GLN A 19 4.28 -3.22 -0.09
CA GLN A 19 5.11 -2.19 -0.74
C GLN A 19 4.66 -0.75 -0.44
N ALA A 20 3.48 -0.56 0.17
CA ALA A 20 2.94 0.75 0.49
C ALA A 20 3.10 1.07 1.99
N LEU A 21 3.49 2.31 2.29
CA LEU A 21 3.41 2.82 3.66
C LEU A 21 2.03 3.44 3.88
N ILE A 22 1.24 2.82 4.77
CA ILE A 22 -0.11 3.23 5.12
C ILE A 22 -0.07 4.15 6.35
N ILE A 23 -0.65 5.35 6.21
CA ILE A 23 -0.66 6.39 7.24
C ILE A 23 -2.10 6.90 7.42
N PRO A 24 -2.78 6.55 8.54
CA PRO A 24 -4.01 7.22 8.92
C PRO A 24 -3.71 8.63 9.45
N MET A 25 -4.45 9.62 8.97
CA MET A 25 -4.30 11.03 9.35
C MET A 25 -5.31 11.40 10.42
N SER A 26 -4.96 12.35 11.29
CA SER A 26 -5.86 12.82 12.36
C SER A 26 -7.14 13.50 11.88
N CYS A 27 -7.21 13.88 10.60
CA CYS A 27 -8.39 14.47 9.96
C CYS A 27 -9.36 13.45 9.33
N GLY A 28 -9.18 12.14 9.61
CA GLY A 28 -10.00 11.07 9.01
C GLY A 28 -9.56 10.66 7.61
N MET A 29 -8.57 11.34 7.03
CA MET A 29 -7.96 10.97 5.76
C MET A 29 -7.00 9.80 5.90
N TRP A 30 -6.80 9.08 4.81
CA TRP A 30 -5.87 7.97 4.67
C TRP A 30 -4.86 8.29 3.58
N VAL A 31 -3.59 7.95 3.84
CA VAL A 31 -2.50 8.16 2.89
C VAL A 31 -1.74 6.86 2.68
N GLY A 32 -1.58 6.47 1.43
CA GLY A 32 -0.64 5.45 0.98
C GLY A 32 0.54 6.11 0.29
N HIS A 33 1.75 5.94 0.83
CA HIS A 33 2.97 6.29 0.11
C HIS A 33 3.42 5.09 -0.73
N THR A 34 3.37 5.24 -2.04
CA THR A 34 3.57 4.18 -3.04
C THR A 34 4.79 4.47 -3.94
N CYS A 35 5.07 3.58 -4.89
CA CYS A 35 6.11 3.80 -5.90
C CYS A 35 5.78 4.94 -6.88
N VAL A 36 4.51 5.27 -7.06
CA VAL A 36 4.05 6.36 -7.95
C VAL A 36 3.82 7.68 -7.21
N GLY A 37 3.99 7.70 -5.89
CA GLY A 37 3.84 8.88 -5.04
C GLY A 37 2.78 8.72 -3.94
N LEU A 38 2.21 9.85 -3.52
CA LEU A 38 1.25 9.90 -2.43
C LEU A 38 -0.18 9.73 -2.93
N THR A 39 -0.82 8.64 -2.50
CA THR A 39 -2.24 8.36 -2.74
C THR A 39 -3.05 8.72 -1.50
N ARG A 40 -4.03 9.61 -1.65
CA ARG A 40 -4.91 10.03 -0.54
C ARG A 40 -6.28 9.38 -0.70
N ALA A 41 -7.01 9.18 0.39
CA ALA A 41 -8.38 8.67 0.39
C ALA A 41 -9.14 9.15 1.63
N GLU A 42 -10.46 9.24 1.56
CA GLU A 42 -11.31 9.64 2.71
C GLU A 42 -11.71 8.44 3.56
N SER A 43 -11.45 7.22 3.08
CA SER A 43 -11.72 5.98 3.80
C SER A 43 -10.69 4.89 3.47
N PRO A 44 -10.56 3.85 4.30
CA PRO A 44 -9.72 2.70 3.99
C PRO A 44 -10.11 1.98 2.69
N GLY A 45 -11.41 1.88 2.41
CA GLY A 45 -11.90 1.21 1.19
C GLY A 45 -11.55 1.98 -0.08
N GLN A 46 -11.66 3.31 -0.05
CA GLN A 46 -11.19 4.14 -1.16
C GLN A 46 -9.67 4.05 -1.34
N LEU A 47 -8.90 3.87 -0.25
CA LEU A 47 -7.47 3.66 -0.37
C LEU A 47 -7.17 2.28 -0.98
N ASP A 48 -7.89 1.24 -0.58
CA ASP A 48 -7.78 -0.13 -1.12
C ASP A 48 -7.97 -0.14 -2.64
N GLU A 49 -9.02 0.50 -3.16
CA GLU A 49 -9.28 0.63 -4.60
C GLU A 49 -8.11 1.31 -5.35
N ARG A 50 -7.62 2.45 -4.83
CA ARG A 50 -6.52 3.18 -5.46
C ARG A 50 -5.20 2.41 -5.40
N LEU A 51 -4.93 1.70 -4.30
CA LEU A 51 -3.75 0.85 -4.18
C LEU A 51 -3.87 -0.38 -5.09
N ALA A 52 -5.06 -0.95 -5.22
CA ALA A 52 -5.32 -2.02 -6.18
C ALA A 52 -5.01 -1.57 -7.61
N GLU A 53 -5.36 -0.35 -8.02
CA GLU A 53 -4.99 0.17 -9.34
C GLU A 53 -3.47 0.30 -9.53
N ILE A 54 -2.75 0.79 -8.53
CA ILE A 54 -1.29 1.00 -8.57
C ILE A 54 -0.53 -0.33 -8.60
N TYR A 55 -1.01 -1.33 -7.86
CA TYR A 55 -0.37 -2.63 -7.69
C TYR A 55 -1.09 -3.76 -8.45
N ALA A 56 -2.05 -3.43 -9.32
CA ALA A 56 -2.73 -4.39 -10.20
C ALA A 56 -1.76 -5.01 -11.20
N GLU A 57 -0.67 -4.32 -11.53
CA GLU A 57 0.45 -4.94 -12.23
C GLU A 57 1.24 -5.79 -11.24
N PRO A 58 1.38 -7.12 -11.47
CA PRO A 58 2.29 -7.92 -10.69
C PRO A 58 3.67 -7.28 -10.83
N CYS A 59 4.32 -6.94 -9.70
CA CYS A 59 5.73 -6.58 -9.70
C CYS A 59 6.45 -7.60 -10.59
N PRO A 60 7.11 -7.21 -11.69
CA PRO A 60 7.88 -8.17 -12.45
C PRO A 60 8.86 -8.76 -11.47
N VAL A 61 8.73 -10.07 -11.21
CA VAL A 61 9.78 -10.83 -10.54
C VAL A 61 10.98 -10.66 -11.44
N ILE A 62 11.88 -9.74 -11.08
CA ILE A 62 13.18 -9.64 -11.73
C ILE A 62 13.82 -11.00 -11.44
N PRO A 63 14.00 -11.89 -12.44
CA PRO A 63 14.76 -13.09 -12.19
C PRO A 63 16.12 -12.57 -11.74
N LEU A 64 16.57 -12.99 -10.55
CA LEU A 64 17.97 -12.80 -10.17
C LEU A 64 18.77 -13.43 -11.30
N ARG A 65 19.29 -12.58 -12.18
CA ARG A 65 20.15 -12.97 -13.29
C ARG A 65 21.33 -13.61 -12.61
N GLY A 66 21.34 -14.94 -12.56
CA GLY A 66 22.49 -15.70 -12.14
C GLY A 66 23.64 -15.24 -13.01
N SER A 67 24.52 -14.45 -12.42
CA SER A 67 25.78 -14.07 -13.03
C SER A 67 26.56 -15.34 -13.35
N ASN A 68 26.77 -15.55 -14.64
CA ASN A 68 27.92 -16.15 -15.31
C ASN A 68 28.91 -16.99 -14.47
N GLY A 69 29.14 -18.20 -14.98
CA GLY A 69 30.41 -18.95 -14.97
C GLY A 69 30.10 -20.29 -15.65
N GLY A 70 30.55 -20.60 -16.86
CA GLY A 70 31.90 -20.41 -17.39
C GLY A 70 32.57 -21.77 -17.38
#